data_AF-A0A399YWL5-F1
#
_entry.id   AF-A0A399YWL5-F1
#
_cell.length_a   1.000
_cell.length_b   1.000
_cell.length_c   1.000
_cell.angle_alpha   90.00
_cell.angle_beta   90.00
_cell.angle_gamma   90.00
#
_symmetry.space_group_name_H-M   'P 1'
#
loop_
_entity.id
_entity.type
_entity.pdbx_description
1 polymer ?
#
loop_
_entity_poly.entity_id
_entity_poly.type
_entity_poly.pdbx_seq_one_letter_code
_entity_poly.pdbx_strand_id
1 'polypeptide(L)'
;MKIATGLLRTLAVGLLLLAFLAACEPTASPVIPTDRPSPTPTLEPSATHTPDASPTVTETPTAAVTGGPTPTSLLGPTRTPDPLGQLQITAPANPNAPYIEFFRASPQIANPGGDFTLFWSTRNVPQAVIYRLDRAGQRTLVYNVEPFGRQTITLSARERVQVDYELVIGEGAQAVSQRLTIPLACPIAWFFTPTPDSCPISDADPTVVVEQLFERGRMIYVESENRVYVLFNDGTAPAWSSYENTYRPGIDAERDENFDRAFAGTNFVQPVGRLGLVWRRVDSVRNRLGSGSAPERSFDGFYQEAPTRLAEQAGRSDFFITAGDGAVLQLLPGGGQWQILTPSSGS
;
A
#
# COMPACT_ATOMS: atom_id res chain seq x y z
N MET A 1 16.07 -4.19 69.44
CA MET A 1 14.75 -3.93 68.83
C MET A 1 14.94 -3.12 67.55
N LYS A 2 14.72 -3.77 66.39
CA LYS A 2 14.23 -3.22 65.10
C LYS A 2 14.98 -2.15 64.26
N ILE A 3 16.32 -2.04 64.26
CA ILE A 3 16.99 -1.11 63.31
C ILE A 3 18.06 -1.76 62.39
N ALA A 4 18.59 -2.94 62.70
CA ALA A 4 19.73 -3.48 61.94
C ALA A 4 19.38 -4.29 60.67
N THR A 5 18.12 -4.69 60.44
CA THR A 5 17.77 -5.64 59.37
C THR A 5 17.30 -4.97 58.06
N GLY A 6 17.04 -3.65 58.07
CA GLY A 6 16.54 -2.92 56.90
C GLY A 6 17.63 -2.45 55.95
N LEU A 7 18.80 -2.05 56.47
CA LEU A 7 19.89 -1.48 55.66
C LEU A 7 20.62 -2.53 54.80
N LEU A 8 20.62 -3.80 55.23
CA LEU A 8 21.30 -4.87 54.52
C LEU A 8 20.52 -5.36 53.28
N ARG A 9 19.18 -5.16 53.26
CA ARG A 9 18.33 -5.52 52.13
C ARG A 9 18.33 -4.46 51.03
N THR A 10 18.51 -3.19 51.36
CA THR A 10 18.58 -2.12 50.35
C THR A 10 19.93 -2.07 49.64
N LEU A 11 21.03 -2.45 50.29
CA LEU A 11 22.35 -2.56 49.62
C LEU A 11 22.42 -3.76 48.64
N ALA A 12 21.77 -4.87 48.94
CA ALA A 12 21.79 -6.07 48.09
C ALA A 12 20.98 -5.90 46.79
N VAL A 13 19.91 -5.10 46.81
CA VAL A 13 19.11 -4.80 45.61
C VAL A 13 19.79 -3.76 44.71
N GLY A 14 20.55 -2.82 45.30
CA GLY A 14 21.32 -1.83 44.53
C GLY A 14 22.49 -2.43 43.74
N LEU A 15 23.14 -3.47 44.29
CA LEU A 15 24.29 -4.10 43.64
C LEU A 15 23.90 -5.06 42.50
N LEU A 16 22.67 -5.61 42.52
CA LEU A 16 22.16 -6.51 41.47
C LEU A 16 21.68 -5.75 40.22
N LEU A 17 21.28 -4.48 40.36
CA LEU A 17 20.84 -3.62 39.24
C LEU A 17 21.99 -2.97 38.45
N LEU A 18 23.20 -2.92 39.02
CA LEU A 18 24.40 -2.38 38.35
C LEU A 18 25.16 -3.42 37.51
N ALA A 19 24.81 -4.71 37.59
CA ALA A 19 25.47 -5.78 36.84
C ALA A 19 24.86 -6.07 35.45
N PHE A 20 23.74 -5.44 35.09
CA PHE A 20 23.05 -5.66 33.80
C PHE A 20 23.37 -4.64 32.70
N LEU A 21 24.28 -3.68 32.94
CA LEU A 21 24.57 -2.57 32.01
C LEU A 21 25.90 -2.68 31.25
N ALA A 22 26.57 -3.83 31.26
CA ALA A 22 27.87 -4.01 30.59
C ALA A 22 27.88 -5.21 29.64
N ALA A 23 27.06 -5.17 28.58
CA ALA A 23 27.23 -6.04 27.41
C ALA A 23 26.52 -5.44 26.18
N CYS A 24 27.16 -4.48 25.52
CA CYS A 24 26.85 -4.17 24.12
C CYS A 24 28.07 -3.47 23.49
N GLU A 25 29.00 -4.27 22.96
CA GLU A 25 30.03 -3.75 22.05
C GLU A 25 29.44 -3.70 20.62
N PRO A 26 29.58 -2.60 19.88
CA PRO A 26 29.14 -2.54 18.49
C PRO A 26 30.18 -3.17 17.57
N THR A 27 29.79 -4.25 16.89
CA THR A 27 30.53 -4.85 15.79
C THR A 27 30.65 -3.85 14.64
N ALA A 28 31.88 -3.42 14.33
CA ALA A 28 32.17 -2.63 13.14
C ALA A 28 32.11 -3.52 11.89
N SER A 29 31.21 -3.21 10.96
CA SER A 29 31.16 -3.88 9.65
C SER A 29 32.29 -3.38 8.72
N PRO A 30 32.95 -4.26 7.95
CA PRO A 30 34.03 -3.87 7.06
C PRO A 30 33.53 -3.08 5.84
N VAL A 31 34.25 -2.01 5.49
CA VAL A 31 33.99 -1.16 4.33
C VAL A 31 34.54 -1.85 3.08
N ILE A 32 33.66 -2.17 2.11
CA ILE A 32 34.05 -2.65 0.78
C ILE A 32 34.26 -1.42 -0.11
N PRO A 33 35.41 -1.24 -0.79
CA PRO A 33 35.61 -0.13 -1.70
C PRO A 33 34.78 -0.34 -2.97
N THR A 34 33.88 0.58 -3.28
CA THR A 34 33.14 0.59 -4.56
C THR A 34 34.00 1.27 -5.63
N ASP A 35 34.34 0.53 -6.67
CA ASP A 35 35.06 1.02 -7.84
C ASP A 35 34.26 2.07 -8.64
N ARG A 36 35.02 2.95 -9.31
CA ARG A 36 34.56 4.10 -10.08
C ARG A 36 33.74 3.69 -11.32
N PRO A 37 32.58 4.28 -11.61
CA PRO A 37 31.84 3.99 -12.83
C PRO A 37 32.54 4.53 -14.08
N SER A 38 32.63 3.68 -15.11
CA SER A 38 33.07 3.99 -16.47
C SER A 38 31.93 4.64 -17.28
N PRO A 39 32.19 5.62 -18.18
CA PRO A 39 31.13 6.26 -18.96
C PRO A 39 30.57 5.34 -20.06
N THR A 40 29.24 5.28 -20.14
CA THR A 40 28.46 4.58 -21.19
C THR A 40 28.40 5.42 -22.47
N PRO A 41 28.55 4.82 -23.67
CA PRO A 41 28.52 5.55 -24.94
C PRO A 41 27.11 6.02 -25.35
N THR A 42 27.06 7.22 -25.92
CA THR A 42 25.90 7.89 -26.52
C THR A 42 25.46 7.19 -27.82
N LEU A 43 24.17 6.90 -27.98
CA LEU A 43 23.58 6.42 -29.24
C LEU A 43 22.88 7.56 -29.99
N GLU A 44 23.20 7.65 -31.28
CA GLU A 44 22.65 8.56 -32.29
C GLU A 44 21.34 7.99 -32.88
N PRO A 45 20.33 8.80 -33.21
CA PRO A 45 19.05 8.30 -33.74
C PRO A 45 19.14 7.96 -35.24
N SER A 46 18.79 6.71 -35.59
CA SER A 46 18.63 6.24 -36.97
C SER A 46 17.19 6.44 -37.46
N ALA A 47 17.04 6.86 -38.72
CA ALA A 47 15.80 7.27 -39.36
C ALA A 47 14.78 6.12 -39.57
N THR A 48 13.49 6.48 -39.43
CA THR A 48 12.31 5.63 -39.67
C THR A 48 12.06 5.44 -41.17
N HIS A 49 12.06 4.19 -41.62
CA HIS A 49 11.52 3.78 -42.92
C HIS A 49 10.18 3.08 -42.74
N THR A 50 9.14 3.67 -43.33
CA THR A 50 7.80 3.09 -43.53
C THR A 50 7.84 2.05 -44.66
N PRO A 51 7.16 0.90 -44.51
CA PRO A 51 6.65 0.17 -45.67
C PRO A 51 5.13 -0.03 -45.66
N ASP A 52 4.64 -0.05 -46.89
CA ASP A 52 3.28 -0.01 -47.42
C ASP A 52 2.50 -1.34 -47.32
N ALA A 53 1.20 -1.29 -47.60
CA ALA A 53 0.22 -2.37 -47.43
C ALA A 53 0.11 -3.38 -48.60
N SER A 54 -0.13 -4.67 -48.31
CA SER A 54 -0.83 -5.64 -49.18
C SER A 54 -1.09 -7.01 -48.51
N PRO A 55 -2.01 -7.87 -49.01
CA PRO A 55 -2.94 -8.62 -48.16
C PRO A 55 -2.80 -10.17 -48.14
N THR A 56 -3.48 -10.76 -47.12
CA THR A 56 -4.10 -12.10 -47.00
C THR A 56 -3.32 -13.37 -47.35
N VAL A 57 -3.15 -14.28 -46.35
CA VAL A 57 -3.50 -15.72 -46.46
C VAL A 57 -3.89 -16.28 -45.07
N THR A 58 -5.06 -16.90 -44.99
CA THR A 58 -5.52 -17.77 -43.88
C THR A 58 -5.00 -19.18 -44.13
N GLU A 59 -4.23 -19.74 -43.21
CA GLU A 59 -3.88 -21.18 -43.23
C GLU A 59 -4.47 -21.91 -42.02
N THR A 60 -5.32 -22.88 -42.34
CA THR A 60 -5.88 -23.89 -41.46
C THR A 60 -4.84 -25.01 -41.26
N PRO A 61 -4.44 -25.37 -40.03
CA PRO A 61 -3.55 -26.52 -39.84
C PRO A 61 -4.33 -27.84 -39.97
N THR A 62 -3.95 -28.61 -40.99
CA THR A 62 -4.29 -30.03 -41.19
C THR A 62 -3.48 -30.90 -40.23
N ALA A 63 -4.14 -31.84 -39.55
CA ALA A 63 -3.48 -32.82 -38.68
C ALA A 63 -2.71 -33.88 -39.50
N ALA A 64 -1.42 -34.03 -39.23
CA ALA A 64 -0.60 -35.13 -39.73
C ALA A 64 -0.26 -36.09 -38.58
N VAL A 65 -0.72 -37.34 -38.71
CA VAL A 65 -0.30 -38.48 -37.89
C VAL A 65 1.01 -39.01 -38.48
N THR A 66 2.06 -39.11 -37.68
CA THR A 66 3.21 -39.98 -37.98
C THR A 66 3.83 -40.46 -36.67
N GLY A 67 3.83 -41.78 -36.48
CA GLY A 67 4.47 -42.43 -35.35
C GLY A 67 5.99 -42.47 -35.50
N GLY A 68 6.69 -42.16 -34.42
CA GLY A 68 8.14 -42.29 -34.27
C GLY A 68 8.56 -42.03 -32.82
N PRO A 69 9.56 -42.74 -32.28
CA PRO A 69 9.83 -42.82 -30.84
C PRO A 69 10.33 -41.50 -30.24
N THR A 70 9.72 -41.11 -29.14
CA THR A 70 10.00 -39.87 -28.39
C THR A 70 11.39 -39.91 -27.74
N PRO A 71 12.22 -38.84 -27.86
CA PRO A 71 13.49 -38.76 -27.12
C PRO A 71 13.21 -38.58 -25.62
N THR A 72 13.84 -39.41 -24.79
CA THR A 72 13.83 -39.26 -23.33
C THR A 72 14.60 -38.00 -22.94
N SER A 73 13.93 -37.02 -22.36
CA SER A 73 14.54 -35.77 -21.86
C SER A 73 15.46 -36.05 -20.67
N LEU A 74 16.67 -35.48 -20.71
CA LEU A 74 17.77 -35.65 -19.75
C LEU A 74 17.72 -34.65 -18.57
N LEU A 75 16.56 -34.02 -18.33
CA LEU A 75 16.31 -33.11 -17.22
C LEU A 75 15.15 -33.71 -16.40
N GLY A 76 15.38 -33.90 -15.10
CA GLY A 76 14.40 -34.43 -14.16
C GLY A 76 13.07 -33.66 -14.21
N PRO A 77 11.97 -34.24 -13.69
CA PRO A 77 10.63 -33.71 -13.89
C PRO A 77 10.55 -32.23 -13.50
N THR A 78 10.20 -31.40 -14.48
CA THR A 78 9.76 -30.03 -14.27
C THR A 78 8.69 -30.04 -13.18
N ARG A 79 8.99 -29.50 -12.00
CA ARG A 79 7.97 -29.21 -11.00
C ARG A 79 7.11 -28.08 -11.53
N THR A 80 6.03 -28.44 -12.22
CA THR A 80 4.87 -27.56 -12.36
C THR A 80 4.38 -27.22 -10.95
N PRO A 81 4.15 -25.95 -10.59
CA PRO A 81 3.47 -25.60 -9.36
C PRO A 81 2.12 -26.33 -9.35
N ASP A 82 1.92 -27.17 -8.34
CA ASP A 82 0.67 -27.88 -8.11
C ASP A 82 -0.44 -26.85 -7.86
N PRO A 83 -1.52 -26.79 -8.68
CA PRO A 83 -2.64 -25.90 -8.43
C PRO A 83 -3.55 -26.40 -7.29
N LEU A 84 -3.14 -27.40 -6.50
CA LEU A 84 -3.83 -27.84 -5.28
C LEU A 84 -3.54 -26.96 -4.05
N GLY A 85 -3.62 -25.64 -4.22
CA GLY A 85 -3.90 -24.71 -3.13
C GLY A 85 -5.37 -24.83 -2.70
N GLN A 86 -5.66 -25.83 -1.86
CA GLN A 86 -6.92 -26.05 -1.13
C GLN A 86 -8.23 -25.95 -1.92
N LEU A 87 -8.52 -26.98 -2.71
CA LEU A 87 -9.90 -27.47 -2.81
C LEU A 87 -10.12 -28.47 -1.68
N GLN A 88 -10.51 -28.01 -0.49
CA GLN A 88 -11.10 -28.91 0.52
C GLN A 88 -12.51 -29.29 0.06
N ILE A 89 -12.59 -30.24 -0.88
CA ILE A 89 -13.83 -30.97 -1.17
C ILE A 89 -13.96 -32.00 -0.05
N THR A 90 -14.62 -31.61 1.04
CA THR A 90 -15.08 -32.59 2.02
C THR A 90 -16.25 -33.33 1.37
N ALA A 91 -15.98 -34.50 0.78
CA ALA A 91 -17.04 -35.36 0.26
C ALA A 91 -18.04 -35.66 1.41
N PRO A 92 -19.36 -35.47 1.22
CA PRO A 92 -20.32 -35.70 2.29
C PRO A 92 -20.35 -37.18 2.67
N ALA A 93 -20.39 -37.46 3.97
CA ALA A 93 -20.51 -38.82 4.55
C ALA A 93 -21.85 -39.51 4.20
N ASN A 94 -22.77 -38.83 3.52
CA ASN A 94 -24.07 -39.32 3.08
C ASN A 94 -24.29 -38.90 1.61
N PRO A 95 -24.51 -39.85 0.66
CA PRO A 95 -24.76 -39.56 -0.75
C PRO A 95 -25.97 -38.66 -1.04
N ASN A 96 -26.94 -38.62 -0.10
CA ASN A 96 -28.16 -37.80 -0.22
C ASN A 96 -28.06 -36.46 0.52
N ALA A 97 -26.91 -36.12 1.13
CA ALA A 97 -26.77 -34.84 1.82
C ALA A 97 -26.68 -33.67 0.82
N PRO A 98 -27.17 -32.47 1.21
CA PRO A 98 -26.95 -31.24 0.47
C PRO A 98 -25.47 -31.03 0.18
N TYR A 99 -25.13 -30.70 -1.07
CA TYR A 99 -23.75 -30.46 -1.47
C TYR A 99 -23.65 -29.34 -2.51
N ILE A 100 -22.69 -28.44 -2.32
CA ILE A 100 -22.38 -27.36 -3.26
C ILE A 100 -21.25 -27.84 -4.17
N GLU A 101 -21.51 -27.97 -5.47
CA GLU A 101 -20.47 -28.36 -6.43
C GLU A 101 -19.51 -27.20 -6.69
N PHE A 102 -20.06 -26.01 -6.91
CA PHE A 102 -19.28 -24.78 -7.02
C PHE A 102 -20.16 -23.55 -6.76
N PHE A 103 -19.49 -22.47 -6.33
CA PHE A 103 -20.04 -21.13 -6.30
C PHE A 103 -18.93 -20.14 -6.68
N ARG A 104 -19.09 -19.43 -7.80
CA ARG A 104 -18.03 -18.61 -8.42
C ARG A 104 -18.63 -17.37 -9.09
N ALA A 105 -17.79 -16.37 -9.37
CA ALA A 105 -18.16 -15.17 -10.11
C ALA A 105 -17.34 -15.03 -11.40
N SER A 106 -17.94 -14.40 -12.42
CA SER A 106 -17.24 -13.90 -13.61
C SER A 106 -17.69 -12.48 -13.93
N PRO A 107 -16.76 -11.52 -14.12
CA PRO A 107 -15.32 -11.66 -13.91
C PRO A 107 -14.97 -11.91 -12.43
N GLN A 108 -13.76 -12.44 -12.17
CA GLN A 108 -13.27 -12.67 -10.80
C GLN A 108 -12.93 -11.37 -10.06
N ILE A 109 -12.63 -10.30 -10.81
CA ILE A 109 -12.50 -8.93 -10.32
C ILE A 109 -13.57 -8.11 -11.04
N ALA A 110 -14.45 -7.47 -10.29
CA ALA A 110 -15.57 -6.72 -10.86
C ALA A 110 -15.33 -5.20 -10.79
N ASN A 111 -15.90 -4.45 -11.73
CA ASN A 111 -15.78 -2.99 -11.73
C ASN A 111 -16.91 -2.36 -10.92
N PRO A 112 -16.65 -1.39 -10.02
CA PRO A 112 -17.72 -0.61 -9.39
C PRO A 112 -18.63 0.04 -10.43
N GLY A 113 -19.95 -0.07 -10.24
CA GLY A 113 -20.94 0.43 -11.20
C GLY A 113 -21.14 -0.45 -12.45
N GLY A 114 -20.31 -1.47 -12.62
CA GLY A 114 -20.48 -2.48 -13.66
C GLY A 114 -21.36 -3.65 -13.21
N ASP A 115 -21.31 -4.73 -13.97
CA ASP A 115 -22.01 -5.98 -13.68
C ASP A 115 -21.04 -7.15 -13.53
N PHE A 116 -21.45 -8.13 -12.75
CA PHE A 116 -20.80 -9.43 -12.69
C PHE A 116 -21.86 -10.52 -12.60
N THR A 117 -21.50 -11.73 -12.99
CA THR A 117 -22.41 -12.87 -12.97
C THR A 117 -21.92 -13.91 -11.98
N LEU A 118 -22.81 -14.27 -11.06
CA LEU A 118 -22.65 -15.41 -10.15
C LEU A 118 -23.03 -16.69 -10.87
N PHE A 119 -22.28 -17.76 -10.64
CA PHE A 119 -22.53 -19.11 -11.13
C PHE A 119 -22.50 -20.08 -9.96
N TRP A 120 -23.51 -20.93 -9.86
CA TRP A 120 -23.56 -21.98 -8.84
C TRP A 120 -24.17 -23.26 -9.38
N SER A 121 -23.80 -24.36 -8.73
CA SER A 121 -24.43 -25.67 -8.91
C SER A 121 -24.44 -26.39 -7.57
N THR A 122 -25.59 -26.97 -7.23
CA THR A 122 -25.85 -27.65 -5.97
C THR A 122 -26.57 -28.97 -6.23
N ARG A 123 -26.41 -29.92 -5.33
CA ARG A 123 -26.97 -31.28 -5.41
C ARG A 123 -27.85 -31.56 -4.21
N ASN A 124 -28.81 -32.47 -4.40
CA ASN A 124 -29.67 -33.00 -3.35
C ASN A 124 -30.51 -31.96 -2.61
N VAL A 125 -30.81 -30.83 -3.25
CA VAL A 125 -31.70 -29.78 -2.72
C VAL A 125 -32.63 -29.26 -3.81
N PRO A 126 -33.90 -28.92 -3.47
CA PRO A 126 -34.85 -28.36 -4.43
C PRO A 126 -34.71 -26.84 -4.59
N GLN A 127 -34.08 -26.16 -3.61
CA GLN A 127 -33.95 -24.71 -3.57
C GLN A 127 -32.59 -24.31 -2.99
N ALA A 128 -32.09 -23.14 -3.41
CA ALA A 128 -30.89 -22.53 -2.89
C ALA A 128 -31.13 -21.03 -2.63
N VAL A 129 -30.37 -20.47 -1.69
CA VAL A 129 -30.49 -19.06 -1.31
C VAL A 129 -29.12 -18.42 -1.33
N ILE A 130 -28.98 -17.31 -2.04
CA ILE A 130 -27.78 -16.49 -2.02
C ILE A 130 -28.05 -15.27 -1.16
N TYR A 131 -27.17 -15.00 -0.20
CA TYR A 131 -27.19 -13.79 0.59
C TYR A 131 -26.06 -12.85 0.17
N ARG A 132 -26.35 -11.55 0.12
CA ARG A 132 -25.30 -10.52 0.12
C ARG A 132 -24.93 -10.22 1.57
N LEU A 133 -23.64 -10.19 1.87
CA LEU A 133 -23.12 -9.87 3.20
C LEU A 133 -22.69 -8.40 3.26
N ASP A 134 -22.81 -7.78 4.43
CA ASP A 134 -22.16 -6.49 4.71
C ASP A 134 -20.73 -6.68 5.24
N ARG A 135 -20.06 -5.56 5.56
CA ARG A 135 -18.71 -5.58 6.14
C ARG A 135 -18.62 -6.30 7.50
N ALA A 136 -19.72 -6.48 8.22
CA ALA A 136 -19.77 -7.24 9.47
C ALA A 136 -20.11 -8.73 9.24
N GLY A 137 -20.26 -9.15 7.98
CA GLY A 137 -20.67 -10.51 7.61
C GLY A 137 -22.16 -10.79 7.84
N GLN A 138 -22.98 -9.77 8.08
CA GLN A 138 -24.42 -9.92 8.26
C GLN A 138 -25.11 -10.01 6.90
N ARG A 139 -26.14 -10.87 6.82
CA ARG A 139 -26.95 -11.05 5.61
C ARG A 139 -27.84 -9.83 5.42
N THR A 140 -27.65 -9.10 4.31
CA THR A 140 -28.37 -7.86 4.02
C THR A 140 -29.38 -7.98 2.89
N LEU A 141 -29.05 -8.75 1.85
CA LEU A 141 -29.95 -9.01 0.73
C LEU A 141 -30.10 -10.51 0.52
N VAL A 142 -31.26 -10.93 0.03
CA VAL A 142 -31.59 -12.33 -0.22
C VAL A 142 -32.03 -12.53 -1.68
N TYR A 143 -31.47 -13.55 -2.31
CA TYR A 143 -31.83 -14.00 -3.65
C TYR A 143 -32.24 -15.47 -3.55
N ASN A 144 -33.53 -15.76 -3.75
CA ASN A 144 -34.02 -17.13 -3.87
C ASN A 144 -33.74 -17.60 -5.30
N VAL A 145 -32.99 -18.68 -5.44
CA VAL A 145 -32.50 -19.16 -6.74
C VAL A 145 -32.72 -20.66 -6.91
N GLU A 146 -32.76 -21.12 -8.16
CA GLU A 146 -32.78 -22.55 -8.46
C GLU A 146 -31.48 -23.23 -7.97
N PRO A 147 -31.46 -24.57 -7.81
CA PRO A 147 -30.27 -25.31 -7.35
C PRO A 147 -29.02 -25.14 -8.24
N PHE A 148 -29.20 -24.77 -9.50
CA PHE A 148 -28.13 -24.45 -10.43
C PHE A 148 -28.57 -23.27 -11.29
N GLY A 149 -27.63 -22.40 -11.64
CA GLY A 149 -27.97 -21.26 -12.46
C GLY A 149 -26.88 -20.22 -12.56
N ARG A 150 -27.28 -19.09 -13.12
CA ARG A 150 -26.48 -17.88 -13.18
C ARG A 150 -27.33 -16.68 -12.81
N GLN A 151 -26.77 -15.74 -12.07
CA GLN A 151 -27.44 -14.51 -11.66
C GLN A 151 -26.52 -13.34 -11.97
N THR A 152 -26.96 -12.44 -12.83
CA THR A 152 -26.27 -11.19 -13.08
C THR A 152 -26.66 -10.18 -11.99
N ILE A 153 -25.65 -9.53 -11.42
CA ILE A 153 -25.77 -8.52 -10.39
C ILE A 153 -25.14 -7.24 -10.90
N THR A 154 -25.85 -6.12 -10.77
CA THR A 154 -25.32 -4.78 -11.04
C THR A 154 -24.78 -4.19 -9.75
N LEU A 155 -23.50 -3.83 -9.77
CA LEU A 155 -22.81 -3.19 -8.66
C LEU A 155 -23.17 -1.70 -8.60
N SER A 156 -23.16 -1.14 -7.41
CA SER A 156 -23.26 0.31 -7.26
C SER A 156 -21.92 0.95 -7.61
N ALA A 157 -21.95 2.11 -8.27
CA ALA A 157 -20.76 2.94 -8.46
C ALA A 157 -20.14 3.44 -7.13
N ARG A 158 -20.80 3.23 -5.99
CA ARG A 158 -20.29 3.54 -4.64
C ARG A 158 -19.63 2.35 -3.94
N GLU A 159 -19.74 1.14 -4.48
CA GLU A 159 -19.04 0.00 -3.90
C GLU A 159 -17.53 0.14 -4.09
N ARG A 160 -16.78 -0.30 -3.10
CA ARG A 160 -15.32 -0.16 -3.02
C ARG A 160 -14.76 -1.44 -2.43
N VAL A 161 -13.50 -1.74 -2.77
CA VAL A 161 -12.71 -2.85 -2.22
C VAL A 161 -13.22 -4.24 -2.60
N GLN A 162 -14.39 -4.66 -2.12
CA GLN A 162 -14.94 -5.99 -2.36
C GLN A 162 -16.45 -6.06 -2.12
N VAL A 163 -17.08 -7.12 -2.63
CA VAL A 163 -18.44 -7.54 -2.26
C VAL A 163 -18.44 -9.01 -1.85
N ASP A 164 -19.24 -9.32 -0.83
CA ASP A 164 -19.29 -10.63 -0.21
C ASP A 164 -20.66 -11.28 -0.39
N TYR A 165 -20.66 -12.54 -0.80
CA TYR A 165 -21.86 -13.36 -0.99
C TYR A 165 -21.74 -14.70 -0.28
N GLU A 166 -22.86 -15.23 0.19
CA GLU A 166 -22.96 -16.54 0.82
C GLU A 166 -24.08 -17.34 0.17
N LEU A 167 -23.74 -18.47 -0.47
CA LEU A 167 -24.70 -19.45 -0.94
C LEU A 167 -25.03 -20.39 0.22
N VAL A 168 -26.31 -20.58 0.51
CA VAL A 168 -26.81 -21.48 1.56
C VAL A 168 -27.80 -22.45 0.93
N ILE A 169 -27.63 -23.73 1.24
CA ILE A 169 -28.50 -24.83 0.82
C ILE A 169 -28.88 -25.71 2.00
N GLY A 170 -30.04 -26.37 1.91
CA GLY A 170 -30.56 -27.21 2.98
C GLY A 170 -31.20 -26.43 4.13
N GLU A 171 -31.73 -27.15 5.11
CA GLU A 171 -32.45 -26.58 6.25
C GLU A 171 -31.90 -27.10 7.59
N GLY A 172 -31.98 -26.26 8.62
CA GLY A 172 -31.60 -26.61 9.98
C GLY A 172 -30.17 -27.14 10.09
N ALA A 173 -30.02 -28.30 10.71
CA ALA A 173 -28.73 -28.94 10.96
C ALA A 173 -28.04 -29.52 9.70
N GLN A 174 -28.74 -29.59 8.56
CA GLN A 174 -28.16 -30.05 7.28
C GLN A 174 -27.82 -28.88 6.34
N ALA A 175 -27.91 -27.65 6.84
CA ALA A 175 -27.57 -26.49 6.03
C ALA A 175 -26.06 -26.48 5.71
N VAL A 176 -25.73 -26.35 4.44
CA VAL A 176 -24.37 -26.17 3.94
C VAL A 176 -24.27 -24.78 3.35
N SER A 177 -23.19 -24.06 3.68
CA SER A 177 -22.94 -22.74 3.10
C SER A 177 -21.54 -22.62 2.50
N GLN A 178 -21.43 -21.79 1.46
CA GLN A 178 -20.17 -21.42 0.84
C GLN A 178 -20.14 -19.90 0.63
N ARG A 179 -19.06 -19.27 1.09
CA ARG A 179 -18.82 -17.83 0.90
C ARG A 179 -17.98 -17.57 -0.35
N LEU A 180 -18.26 -16.45 -0.99
CA LEU A 180 -17.56 -15.95 -2.16
C LEU A 180 -17.31 -14.45 -1.98
N THR A 181 -16.03 -14.08 -1.92
CA THR A 181 -15.57 -12.68 -1.90
C THR A 181 -15.11 -12.30 -3.29
N ILE A 182 -15.62 -11.19 -3.81
CA ILE A 182 -15.30 -10.71 -5.15
C ILE A 182 -14.59 -9.36 -4.98
N PRO A 183 -13.28 -9.28 -5.24
CA PRO A 183 -12.56 -8.01 -5.21
C PRO A 183 -13.09 -7.09 -6.30
N LEU A 184 -13.15 -5.81 -5.98
CA LEU A 184 -13.50 -4.77 -6.93
C LEU A 184 -12.24 -4.10 -7.47
N ALA A 185 -12.18 -3.90 -8.78
CA ALA A 185 -11.14 -3.09 -9.39
C ALA A 185 -11.25 -1.65 -8.87
N CYS A 186 -10.12 -1.01 -8.64
CA CYS A 186 -10.14 0.40 -8.28
C CYS A 186 -10.58 1.23 -9.49
N PRO A 187 -11.67 2.01 -9.37
CA PRO A 187 -12.16 2.83 -10.48
C PRO A 187 -11.22 4.00 -10.76
N ILE A 188 -10.40 4.34 -9.77
CA ILE A 188 -9.41 5.41 -9.82
C ILE A 188 -8.04 4.77 -9.68
N ALA A 189 -7.13 5.12 -10.59
CA ALA A 189 -5.77 4.63 -10.58
C ALA A 189 -4.94 5.37 -9.53
N TRP A 190 -4.02 4.64 -8.91
CA TRP A 190 -2.93 5.21 -8.13
C TRP A 190 -1.87 5.80 -9.06
N PHE A 191 -1.23 6.91 -8.68
CA PHE A 191 -0.12 7.50 -9.45
C PHE A 191 1.22 6.77 -9.30
N PHE A 192 1.29 5.74 -8.44
CA PHE A 192 2.52 5.05 -8.09
C PHE A 192 2.34 3.53 -8.02
N THR A 193 3.46 2.81 -7.99
CA THR A 193 3.51 1.35 -7.79
C THR A 193 4.57 0.99 -6.74
N PRO A 194 4.40 -0.08 -5.94
CA PRO A 194 3.22 -0.96 -5.87
C PRO A 194 1.99 -0.24 -5.28
N THR A 195 0.81 -0.55 -5.80
CA THR A 195 -0.44 0.07 -5.37
C THR A 195 -0.96 -0.54 -4.07
N PRO A 196 -1.48 0.27 -3.13
CA PRO A 196 -2.20 -0.24 -1.96
C PRO A 196 -3.46 -1.04 -2.33
N ASP A 197 -3.91 -1.93 -1.42
CA ASP A 197 -5.18 -2.68 -1.56
C ASP A 197 -6.43 -1.79 -1.46
N SER A 198 -6.29 -0.59 -0.90
CA SER A 198 -7.34 0.43 -0.85
C SER A 198 -7.43 1.22 -2.15
N CYS A 199 -8.64 1.54 -2.58
CA CYS A 199 -8.83 2.41 -3.73
C CYS A 199 -8.79 3.89 -3.36
N PRO A 200 -8.22 4.76 -4.22
CA PRO A 200 -8.26 6.21 -4.03
C PRO A 200 -9.69 6.77 -3.97
N ILE A 201 -9.84 7.94 -3.35
CA ILE A 201 -11.10 8.70 -3.28
C ILE A 201 -11.24 9.63 -4.50
N SER A 202 -10.12 10.16 -4.97
CA SER A 202 -10.04 11.09 -6.11
C SER A 202 -8.87 10.72 -7.01
N ASP A 203 -8.92 11.18 -8.26
CA ASP A 203 -7.77 11.12 -9.17
C ASP A 203 -6.56 11.81 -8.53
N ALA A 204 -5.36 11.41 -8.97
CA ALA A 204 -4.13 12.04 -8.55
C ALA A 204 -4.09 13.47 -9.07
N ASP A 205 -3.88 14.41 -8.16
CA ASP A 205 -3.84 15.84 -8.45
C ASP A 205 -2.39 16.27 -8.79
N PRO A 206 -2.11 16.66 -10.04
CA PRO A 206 -0.79 17.16 -10.42
C PRO A 206 -0.53 18.50 -9.71
N THR A 207 0.61 18.61 -9.03
CA THR A 207 0.89 19.75 -8.16
C THR A 207 2.39 20.06 -8.10
N VAL A 208 2.73 21.31 -7.80
CA VAL A 208 4.11 21.65 -7.45
C VAL A 208 4.36 21.27 -5.99
N VAL A 209 5.38 20.47 -5.78
CA VAL A 209 5.85 20.05 -4.45
C VAL A 209 7.16 20.75 -4.14
N VAL A 210 7.27 21.29 -2.93
CA VAL A 210 8.51 21.87 -2.43
C VAL A 210 8.92 21.19 -1.16
N GLU A 211 10.09 20.57 -1.18
CA GLU A 211 10.60 19.73 -0.09
C GLU A 211 11.92 20.27 0.44
N GLN A 212 12.10 20.13 1.76
CA GLN A 212 13.40 20.25 2.39
C GLN A 212 13.59 19.15 3.44
N LEU A 213 14.79 18.56 3.43
CA LEU A 213 15.20 17.57 4.41
C LEU A 213 15.82 18.24 5.64
N PHE A 214 15.56 17.68 6.81
CA PHE A 214 16.05 18.15 8.11
C PHE A 214 16.79 17.03 8.83
N GLU A 215 17.52 17.37 9.90
CA GLU A 215 18.23 16.39 10.72
C GLU A 215 17.31 15.29 11.27
N ARG A 216 16.08 15.64 11.63
CA ARG A 216 15.11 14.73 12.28
C ARG A 216 13.76 14.69 11.58
N GLY A 217 13.75 14.87 10.25
CA GLY A 217 12.51 14.81 9.48
C GLY A 217 12.59 15.52 8.14
N ARG A 218 11.43 15.93 7.65
CA ARG A 218 11.31 16.73 6.42
C ARG A 218 10.09 17.63 6.45
N MET A 219 10.15 18.72 5.68
CA MET A 219 9.00 19.59 5.43
C MET A 219 8.67 19.58 3.95
N ILE A 220 7.38 19.59 3.65
CA ILE A 220 6.86 19.49 2.29
C ILE A 220 5.69 20.44 2.13
N TYR A 221 5.77 21.31 1.16
CA TYR A 221 4.66 22.12 0.71
C TYR A 221 4.02 21.48 -0.53
N VAL A 222 2.69 21.40 -0.52
CA VAL A 222 1.87 20.94 -1.65
C VAL A 222 1.06 22.14 -2.13
N GLU A 223 1.23 22.53 -3.39
CA GLU A 223 0.65 23.75 -3.93
C GLU A 223 -0.87 23.66 -4.07
N SER A 224 -1.41 22.54 -4.53
CA SER A 224 -2.86 22.39 -4.75
C SER A 224 -3.67 22.44 -3.45
N GLU A 225 -3.07 21.96 -2.36
CA GLU A 225 -3.62 22.06 -1.01
C GLU A 225 -3.27 23.39 -0.31
N ASN A 226 -2.37 24.19 -0.89
CA ASN A 226 -1.73 25.36 -0.29
C ASN A 226 -1.30 25.11 1.18
N ARG A 227 -0.64 23.98 1.42
CA ARG A 227 -0.38 23.46 2.78
C ARG A 227 1.03 22.95 2.96
N VAL A 228 1.60 23.22 4.13
CA VAL A 228 2.90 22.70 4.57
C VAL A 228 2.68 21.51 5.49
N TYR A 229 3.17 20.35 5.09
CA TYR A 229 3.26 19.13 5.88
C TYR A 229 4.64 19.04 6.52
N VAL A 230 4.66 18.74 7.82
CA VAL A 230 5.86 18.54 8.62
C VAL A 230 5.88 17.09 9.09
N LEU A 231 6.93 16.36 8.73
CA LEU A 231 7.09 14.93 8.97
C LEU A 231 8.24 14.74 9.96
N PHE A 232 7.95 14.22 11.15
CA PHE A 232 8.91 14.07 12.24
C PHE A 232 9.45 12.64 12.30
N ASN A 233 10.76 12.48 12.46
CA ASN A 233 11.43 11.18 12.62
C ASN A 233 12.02 11.02 14.04
N ASP A 234 11.38 11.62 15.04
CA ASP A 234 11.82 11.62 16.44
C ASP A 234 11.07 10.59 17.33
N GLY A 235 10.23 9.76 16.72
CA GLY A 235 9.43 8.75 17.42
C GLY A 235 8.32 9.32 18.32
N THR A 236 8.05 10.62 18.27
CA THR A 236 7.07 11.29 19.12
C THR A 236 5.77 11.59 18.38
N ALA A 237 4.63 11.54 19.09
CA ALA A 237 3.32 11.89 18.53
C ALA A 237 3.04 13.41 18.62
N PRO A 238 2.41 14.02 17.61
CA PRO A 238 2.05 13.41 16.33
C PRO A 238 3.30 13.20 15.46
N ALA A 239 3.31 12.14 14.66
CA ALA A 239 4.42 11.81 13.76
C ALA A 239 4.50 12.78 12.57
N TRP A 240 3.39 13.43 12.24
CA TRP A 240 3.36 14.51 11.28
C TRP A 240 2.31 15.56 11.65
N SER A 241 2.44 16.76 11.11
CA SER A 241 1.47 17.86 11.31
C SER A 241 1.35 18.67 10.03
N SER A 242 0.24 19.38 9.85
CA SER A 242 0.06 20.25 8.69
C SER A 242 -0.31 21.67 9.09
N TYR A 243 0.12 22.62 8.29
CA TYR A 243 -0.04 24.05 8.52
C TYR A 243 -0.48 24.71 7.22
N GLU A 244 -1.48 25.58 7.30
CA GLU A 244 -1.85 26.42 6.17
C GLU A 244 -0.69 27.33 5.79
N ASN A 245 -0.45 27.48 4.48
CA ASN A 245 0.55 28.40 3.99
C ASN A 245 0.05 29.84 4.11
N THR A 246 0.70 30.60 5.01
CA THR A 246 0.42 32.02 5.24
C THR A 246 1.56 32.94 4.77
N TYR A 247 2.57 32.38 4.10
CA TYR A 247 3.73 33.12 3.62
C TYR A 247 3.35 34.03 2.45
N ARG A 248 3.67 35.33 2.59
CA ARG A 248 3.45 36.34 1.57
C ARG A 248 4.79 36.85 1.04
N PRO A 249 5.15 36.54 -0.21
CA PRO A 249 6.37 37.02 -0.83
C PRO A 249 6.49 38.56 -0.76
N GLY A 250 7.66 39.05 -0.36
CA GLY A 250 7.95 40.48 -0.25
C GLY A 250 7.35 41.18 0.98
N ILE A 251 6.51 40.50 1.77
CA ILE A 251 5.99 41.00 3.05
C ILE A 251 6.62 40.24 4.21
N ASP A 252 6.54 38.91 4.17
CA ASP A 252 7.17 38.07 5.18
C ASP A 252 8.66 37.90 4.84
N ALA A 253 9.52 37.93 5.86
CA ALA A 253 10.94 37.71 5.68
C ALA A 253 11.19 36.35 5.02
N GLU A 254 12.02 36.30 3.98
CA GLU A 254 12.37 35.06 3.28
C GLU A 254 13.17 34.13 4.21
N ARG A 255 14.12 34.71 4.93
CA ARG A 255 15.07 34.03 5.79
C ARG A 255 15.28 34.81 7.09
N ASP A 256 15.80 34.17 8.13
CA ASP A 256 16.33 34.86 9.32
C ASP A 256 17.80 35.22 9.09
N GLU A 257 18.08 36.52 9.07
CA GLU A 257 19.39 37.12 8.81
C GLU A 257 20.46 36.74 9.85
N ASN A 258 20.05 36.34 11.05
CA ASN A 258 20.99 35.96 12.12
C ASN A 258 21.41 34.49 12.05
N PHE A 259 20.81 33.69 11.16
CA PHE A 259 21.04 32.24 11.10
C PHE A 259 22.51 31.91 10.83
N ASP A 260 23.13 32.56 9.83
CA ASP A 260 24.52 32.29 9.45
C ASP A 260 25.48 32.62 10.59
N ARG A 261 25.15 33.63 11.40
CA ARG A 261 25.93 33.99 12.58
C ARG A 261 25.75 32.96 13.69
N ALA A 262 24.51 32.53 13.95
CA ALA A 262 24.20 31.59 15.02
C ALA A 262 24.78 30.19 14.77
N PHE A 263 24.87 29.78 13.50
CA PHE A 263 25.32 28.45 13.09
C PHE A 263 26.64 28.46 12.30
N ALA A 264 27.46 29.50 12.50
CA ALA A 264 28.76 29.65 11.86
C ALA A 264 29.64 28.41 12.10
N GLY A 265 30.19 27.82 11.03
CA GLY A 265 31.03 26.63 11.10
C GLY A 265 30.29 25.30 11.08
N THR A 266 28.98 25.29 10.84
CA THR A 266 28.17 24.08 10.61
C THR A 266 27.75 23.96 9.14
N ASN A 267 27.28 22.78 8.72
CA ASN A 267 26.69 22.55 7.39
C ASN A 267 25.16 22.74 7.38
N PHE A 268 24.62 23.47 8.35
CA PHE A 268 23.18 23.65 8.47
C PHE A 268 22.65 24.60 7.40
N VAL A 269 21.54 24.18 6.78
CA VAL A 269 20.84 24.95 5.78
C VAL A 269 19.57 25.51 6.41
N GLN A 270 19.37 26.82 6.25
CA GLN A 270 18.18 27.48 6.72
C GLN A 270 16.99 27.21 5.77
N PRO A 271 15.82 26.84 6.31
CA PRO A 271 14.57 26.85 5.54
C PRO A 271 14.11 28.27 5.22
N VAL A 272 13.61 28.47 4.00
CA VAL A 272 13.25 29.78 3.44
C VAL A 272 11.78 29.82 2.99
N GLY A 273 11.30 31.02 2.69
CA GLY A 273 9.95 31.25 2.19
C GLY A 273 8.86 30.57 3.03
N ARG A 274 8.03 29.75 2.39
CA ARG A 274 6.88 29.04 3.00
C ARG A 274 7.27 27.99 4.04
N LEU A 275 8.32 27.21 3.80
CA LEU A 275 8.79 26.22 4.78
C LEU A 275 9.49 26.93 5.93
N GLY A 276 10.34 27.91 5.61
CA GLY A 276 11.00 28.81 6.54
C GLY A 276 10.07 29.53 7.48
N LEU A 277 8.94 30.04 6.99
CA LEU A 277 7.98 30.75 7.85
C LEU A 277 7.41 29.84 8.94
N VAL A 278 6.99 28.62 8.58
CA VAL A 278 6.47 27.64 9.55
C VAL A 278 7.57 27.23 10.53
N TRP A 279 8.76 26.91 10.04
CA TRP A 279 9.89 26.52 10.88
C TRP A 279 10.30 27.62 11.86
N ARG A 280 10.29 28.89 11.44
CA ARG A 280 10.64 30.02 12.34
C ARG A 280 9.53 30.34 13.34
N ARG A 281 8.26 30.26 12.95
CA ARG A 281 7.12 30.65 13.82
C ARG A 281 6.65 29.57 14.78
N VAL A 282 6.86 28.30 14.45
CA VAL A 282 6.35 27.18 15.24
C VAL A 282 7.51 26.51 15.97
N ASP A 283 7.71 26.86 17.24
CA ASP A 283 8.84 26.38 18.04
C ASP A 283 8.89 24.84 18.14
N SER A 284 7.73 24.18 18.21
CA SER A 284 7.66 22.72 18.22
C SER A 284 8.18 22.10 16.93
N VAL A 285 7.92 22.72 15.77
CA VAL A 285 8.45 22.28 14.47
C VAL A 285 9.98 22.43 14.46
N ARG A 286 10.49 23.61 14.83
CA ARG A 286 11.92 23.89 14.86
C ARG A 286 12.69 22.94 15.77
N ASN A 287 12.22 22.77 17.00
CA ASN A 287 12.91 21.97 18.00
C ASN A 287 12.93 20.48 17.61
N ARG A 288 11.81 19.97 17.09
CA ARG A 288 11.69 18.56 16.70
C ARG A 288 12.48 18.24 15.44
N LEU A 289 12.38 19.04 14.38
CA LEU A 289 13.10 18.80 13.12
C LEU A 289 14.60 19.09 13.21
N GLY A 290 14.99 20.10 13.99
CA GLY A 290 16.34 20.66 13.95
C GLY A 290 16.56 21.55 12.73
N SER A 291 17.80 21.57 12.24
CA SER A 291 18.19 22.37 11.08
C SER A 291 17.97 21.63 9.75
N GLY A 292 17.91 22.38 8.65
CA GLY A 292 17.90 21.79 7.31
C GLY A 292 19.23 21.10 7.02
N SER A 293 19.17 19.90 6.45
CA SER A 293 20.36 19.12 6.04
C SER A 293 20.67 19.28 4.55
N ALA A 294 19.73 19.81 3.77
CA ALA A 294 19.87 20.12 2.36
C ALA A 294 19.06 21.39 2.01
N PRO A 295 19.38 22.06 0.88
CA PRO A 295 18.54 23.12 0.33
C PRO A 295 17.15 22.65 -0.06
N GLU A 296 16.21 23.59 -0.10
CA GLU A 296 14.86 23.32 -0.61
C GLU A 296 14.92 22.96 -2.11
N ARG A 297 14.04 22.04 -2.51
CA ARG A 297 13.87 21.62 -3.90
C ARG A 297 12.42 21.79 -4.30
N SER A 298 12.18 22.31 -5.49
CA SER A 298 10.87 22.41 -6.11
C SER A 298 10.80 21.48 -7.31
N PHE A 299 9.70 20.75 -7.47
CA PHE A 299 9.49 19.82 -8.57
C PHE A 299 7.98 19.57 -8.77
N ASP A 300 7.62 19.12 -9.97
CA ASP A 300 6.26 18.65 -10.25
C ASP A 300 6.06 17.26 -9.63
N GLY A 301 4.92 17.05 -9.00
CA GLY A 301 4.57 15.80 -8.34
C GLY A 301 3.06 15.59 -8.30
N PHE A 302 2.62 14.65 -7.46
CA PHE A 302 1.22 14.32 -7.29
C PHE A 302 0.82 14.30 -5.82
N TYR A 303 -0.43 14.67 -5.58
CA TYR A 303 -1.14 14.49 -4.33
C TYR A 303 -2.35 13.58 -4.56
N GLN A 304 -2.60 12.63 -3.67
CA GLN A 304 -3.78 11.76 -3.77
C GLN A 304 -4.26 11.31 -2.39
N GLU A 305 -5.56 11.10 -2.25
CA GLU A 305 -6.18 10.62 -1.02
C GLU A 305 -6.80 9.22 -1.19
N ALA A 306 -6.75 8.42 -0.13
CA ALA A 306 -7.53 7.19 -0.03
C ALA A 306 -8.17 7.04 1.36
N PRO A 307 -9.27 6.27 1.48
CA PRO A 307 -9.84 5.99 2.79
C PRO A 307 -8.81 5.23 3.62
N THR A 308 -8.71 5.58 4.90
CA THR A 308 -7.80 4.85 5.78
C THR A 308 -8.24 3.40 5.94
N ARG A 309 -7.24 2.52 5.96
CA ARG A 309 -7.40 1.07 6.20
C ARG A 309 -7.46 0.73 7.70
N LEU A 310 -7.19 1.70 8.57
CA LEU A 310 -7.32 1.54 10.02
C LEU A 310 -8.80 1.58 10.41
N ALA A 311 -9.35 0.44 10.83
CA ALA A 311 -10.77 0.32 11.21
C ALA A 311 -11.18 1.33 12.30
N GLU A 312 -10.29 1.58 13.26
CA GLU A 312 -10.52 2.54 14.37
C GLU A 312 -10.63 4.00 13.89
N GLN A 313 -10.13 4.31 12.69
CA GLN A 313 -10.15 5.65 12.10
C GLN A 313 -11.08 5.74 10.88
N ALA A 314 -12.08 4.86 10.81
CA ALA A 314 -13.07 4.85 9.74
C ALA A 314 -13.66 6.25 9.49
N GLY A 315 -13.67 6.67 8.22
CA GLY A 315 -14.13 8.00 7.80
C GLY A 315 -13.03 9.05 7.68
N ARG A 316 -11.76 8.70 7.95
CA ARG A 316 -10.59 9.55 7.67
C ARG A 316 -9.83 9.10 6.42
N SER A 317 -8.97 9.98 5.90
CA SER A 317 -8.15 9.73 4.72
C SER A 317 -6.67 9.54 5.09
N ASP A 318 -6.01 8.64 4.36
CA ASP A 318 -4.56 8.61 4.20
C ASP A 318 -4.18 9.56 3.04
N PHE A 319 -3.09 10.30 3.17
CA PHE A 319 -2.58 11.19 2.13
C PHE A 319 -1.31 10.63 1.49
N PHE A 320 -1.19 10.76 0.17
CA PHE A 320 -0.08 10.26 -0.62
C PHE A 320 0.54 11.41 -1.40
N ILE A 321 1.84 11.64 -1.22
CA ILE A 321 2.55 12.80 -1.78
C ILE A 321 3.85 12.33 -2.43
N THR A 322 4.16 12.79 -3.65
CA THR A 322 5.47 12.57 -4.27
C THR A 322 6.59 13.25 -3.48
N ALA A 323 7.68 12.54 -3.21
CA ALA A 323 8.91 13.08 -2.63
C ALA A 323 9.98 13.37 -3.69
N GLY A 324 10.98 14.20 -3.36
CA GLY A 324 12.00 14.66 -4.30
C GLY A 324 13.02 13.60 -4.73
N ASP A 325 12.97 12.42 -4.13
CA ASP A 325 13.72 11.21 -4.51
C ASP A 325 12.90 10.27 -5.41
N GLY A 326 11.67 10.66 -5.78
CA GLY A 326 10.74 9.85 -6.57
C GLY A 326 9.96 8.82 -5.73
N ALA A 327 10.19 8.75 -4.41
CA ALA A 327 9.39 7.93 -3.53
C ALA A 327 8.00 8.56 -3.29
N VAL A 328 7.10 7.80 -2.68
CA VAL A 328 5.79 8.29 -2.24
C VAL A 328 5.71 8.31 -0.74
N LEU A 329 5.25 9.41 -0.17
CA LEU A 329 5.02 9.55 1.26
C LEU A 329 3.57 9.25 1.55
N GLN A 330 3.33 8.27 2.42
CA GLN A 330 2.01 8.01 2.98
C GLN A 330 1.91 8.62 4.36
N LEU A 331 0.90 9.47 4.57
CA LEU A 331 0.60 10.12 5.83
C LEU A 331 -0.71 9.51 6.36
N LEU A 332 -0.61 8.78 7.47
CA LEU A 332 -1.79 8.20 8.12
C LEU A 332 -2.61 9.28 8.83
N PRO A 333 -3.93 9.14 8.91
CA PRO A 333 -4.84 10.17 9.39
C PRO A 333 -4.49 10.71 10.78
N GLY A 334 -4.81 12.00 10.97
CA GLY A 334 -4.74 12.67 12.28
C GLY A 334 -3.34 12.79 12.88
N GLY A 335 -2.29 12.81 12.05
CA GLY A 335 -0.90 12.90 12.55
C GLY A 335 -0.35 11.58 13.10
N GLY A 336 -0.98 10.44 12.78
CA GLY A 336 -0.67 9.14 13.39
C GLY A 336 0.75 8.65 13.11
N GLN A 337 1.02 8.28 11.87
CA GLN A 337 2.34 7.84 11.36
C GLN A 337 2.52 8.38 9.94
N TRP A 338 3.76 8.40 9.47
CA TRP A 338 4.06 8.57 8.06
C TRP A 338 5.12 7.55 7.64
N GLN A 339 5.12 7.18 6.37
CA GLN A 339 6.08 6.23 5.83
C GLN A 339 6.43 6.53 4.38
N ILE A 340 7.59 6.05 3.95
CA ILE A 340 8.04 6.12 2.57
C ILE A 340 7.66 4.80 1.88
N LEU A 341 6.88 4.90 0.82
CA LEU A 341 6.59 3.84 -0.12
C LEU A 341 7.61 3.94 -1.24
N THR A 342 8.65 3.10 -1.17
CA THR A 342 9.61 2.98 -2.27
C THR A 342 9.04 2.07 -3.34
N PRO A 343 9.00 2.47 -4.62
CA PRO A 343 8.74 1.55 -5.71
C PRO A 343 9.80 0.44 -5.64
N SER A 344 9.37 -0.82 -5.66
CA SER A 344 10.31 -1.94 -5.76
C SER A 344 11.12 -1.75 -7.03
N SER A 345 12.42 -1.49 -6.91
CA SER A 345 13.33 -1.53 -8.05
C SER A 345 13.29 -2.94 -8.61
N GLY A 346 12.56 -3.12 -9.71
CA GLY A 346 12.56 -4.37 -10.46
C GLY A 346 14.01 -4.68 -10.85
N SER A 347 14.51 -5.81 -10.33
CA SER A 347 15.81 -6.38 -10.69
C SER A 347 15.79 -6.95 -12.09
#